data_AF-A0A1M6FQM7-F1
#
_entry.id   AF-A0A1M6FQM7-F1
#
_cell.length_a   1.000
_cell.length_b   1.000
_cell.length_c   1.000
_cell.angle_alpha   90.00
_cell.angle_beta   90.00
_cell.angle_gamma   90.00
#
_symmetry.space_group_name_H-M   'P 1'
#
loop_
_entity.id
_entity.type
_entity.pdbx_description
1 polymer ?
#
loop_
_entity_poly.entity_id
_entity_poly.type
_entity_poly.pdbx_seq_one_letter_code
_entity_poly.pdbx_strand_id
1 'polypeptide(L)'
;MDLILTILVLAITIKWGNFKNWQAYYPTFLFWALGNFLYLHLTLAKPLWLFTTPILPRQLAEIMMSLLMFPCFLLLFLPHFPQKGTLKKTGYIIIWVFIFSGIEYWALKINHFAYFNGWRFTYSVIFNAFMFTLLVIHYKSPLWAWLISIATTFVLMTLFQIPFLNQ
;
A
#
# COMPACT_ATOMS: atom_id res chain seq x y z
N MET A 1 -7.15 9.69 -5.30
CA MET A 1 -7.44 8.78 -6.41
C MET A 1 -7.60 9.53 -7.73
N ASP A 2 -6.60 9.38 -8.59
CA ASP A 2 -6.64 9.82 -9.99
C ASP A 2 -7.43 8.78 -10.82
N LEU A 3 -8.47 9.21 -11.53
CA LEU A 3 -9.33 8.33 -12.31
C LEU A 3 -8.61 7.75 -13.53
N ILE A 4 -7.73 8.51 -14.18
CA ILE A 4 -6.97 8.05 -15.35
C ILE A 4 -6.03 6.92 -14.92
N LEU A 5 -5.32 7.13 -13.82
CA LEU A 5 -4.46 6.09 -13.24
C LEU A 5 -5.28 4.85 -12.85
N THR A 6 -6.45 5.05 -12.25
CA THR A 6 -7.35 3.95 -11.85
C THR A 6 -7.76 3.11 -13.07
N ILE A 7 -8.22 3.76 -14.14
CA ILE A 7 -8.62 3.10 -15.40
C ILE A 7 -7.42 2.37 -16.02
N LEU A 8 -6.25 3.00 -16.03
CA LEU A 8 -5.02 2.41 -16.57
C LEU A 8 -4.63 1.14 -15.78
N VAL A 9 -4.63 1.19 -14.45
CA VAL A 9 -4.32 0.02 -13.62
C VAL A 9 -5.36 -1.08 -13.81
N LEU A 10 -6.65 -0.74 -13.93
CA LEU A 10 -7.70 -1.71 -14.24
C LEU A 10 -7.47 -2.37 -15.60
N ALA A 11 -7.16 -1.61 -16.65
CA ALA A 11 -6.88 -2.16 -17.98
C ALA A 11 -5.65 -3.09 -17.98
N ILE A 12 -4.57 -2.70 -17.30
CA ILE A 12 -3.37 -3.53 -17.09
C ILE A 12 -3.74 -4.81 -16.34
N THR A 13 -4.54 -4.70 -15.27
CA THR A 13 -4.96 -5.84 -14.46
C THR A 13 -5.85 -6.79 -15.25
N ILE A 14 -6.81 -6.29 -16.04
CA ILE A 14 -7.65 -7.11 -16.90
C ILE A 14 -6.79 -7.93 -17.88
N LYS A 15 -5.72 -7.34 -18.42
CA LYS A 15 -4.85 -7.98 -19.40
C LYS A 15 -3.85 -8.97 -18.79
N TRP A 16 -3.28 -8.66 -17.63
CA TRP A 16 -2.13 -9.40 -17.07
C TRP A 16 -2.32 -9.90 -15.63
N GLY A 17 -3.40 -9.53 -14.97
CA GLY A 17 -3.73 -9.96 -13.62
C GLY A 17 -4.13 -11.43 -13.57
N ASN A 18 -3.70 -12.14 -12.52
CA ASN A 18 -4.06 -13.55 -12.36
C ASN A 18 -5.43 -13.73 -11.70
N PHE A 19 -6.51 -13.44 -12.44
CA PHE A 19 -7.87 -13.66 -11.95
C PHE A 19 -8.18 -15.14 -11.69
N LYS A 20 -7.52 -16.09 -12.37
CA LYS A 20 -7.82 -17.52 -12.19
C LYS A 20 -7.57 -17.99 -10.74
N ASN A 21 -6.54 -17.45 -10.09
CA ASN A 21 -6.14 -17.86 -8.74
C ASN A 21 -6.42 -16.77 -7.69
N TRP A 22 -7.38 -15.88 -7.92
CA TRP A 22 -7.63 -14.71 -7.07
C TRP A 22 -7.83 -15.06 -5.58
N GLN A 23 -8.45 -16.21 -5.31
CA GLN A 23 -8.74 -16.73 -3.97
C GLN A 23 -7.46 -16.94 -3.15
N ALA A 24 -6.35 -17.34 -3.79
CA ALA A 24 -5.07 -17.51 -3.12
C ALA A 24 -4.51 -16.19 -2.59
N TYR A 25 -4.83 -15.07 -3.24
CA TYR A 25 -4.36 -13.74 -2.88
C TYR A 25 -5.29 -13.03 -1.90
N TYR A 26 -6.53 -13.51 -1.76
CA TYR A 26 -7.58 -12.88 -0.96
C TYR A 26 -7.19 -12.62 0.51
N PRO A 27 -6.53 -13.55 1.24
CA PRO A 27 -6.09 -13.27 2.61
C PRO A 27 -5.08 -12.11 2.68
N THR A 28 -4.19 -12.00 1.69
CA THR A 28 -3.18 -10.93 1.65
C THR A 28 -3.81 -9.60 1.23
N PHE A 29 -4.84 -9.64 0.39
CA PHE A 29 -5.69 -8.49 0.11
C PHE A 29 -6.36 -7.96 1.38
N LEU A 30 -7.02 -8.82 2.15
CA LEU A 30 -7.68 -8.42 3.40
C LEU A 30 -6.68 -7.87 4.41
N PHE A 31 -5.50 -8.49 4.53
CA PHE A 31 -4.42 -7.98 5.37
C PHE A 31 -4.01 -6.56 4.99
N TRP A 32 -3.81 -6.28 3.70
CA TRP A 32 -3.42 -4.95 3.23
C TRP A 32 -4.53 -3.92 3.44
N ALA A 33 -5.78 -4.27 3.10
CA ALA A 33 -6.94 -3.40 3.29
C ALA A 33 -7.17 -3.08 4.78
N LEU A 34 -7.04 -4.07 5.66
CA LEU A 34 -7.15 -3.91 7.11
C LEU A 34 -6.00 -3.03 7.65
N GLY A 35 -4.78 -3.19 7.15
CA GLY A 35 -3.67 -2.30 7.48
C GLY A 35 -3.95 -0.84 7.12
N ASN A 36 -4.52 -0.57 5.94
CA ASN A 36 -4.92 0.80 5.55
C ASN A 36 -6.04 1.34 6.45
N PHE A 37 -7.04 0.52 6.75
CA PHE A 37 -8.11 0.89 7.67
C PHE A 37 -7.59 1.24 9.07
N LEU A 38 -6.69 0.40 9.62
CA LEU A 38 -6.05 0.64 10.91
C LEU A 38 -5.21 1.92 10.89
N TYR A 39 -4.45 2.17 9.81
CA TYR A 39 -3.73 3.42 9.63
C TYR A 39 -4.68 4.62 9.73
N LEU A 40 -5.76 4.65 8.94
CA LEU A 40 -6.72 5.75 8.95
C LEU A 40 -7.34 5.99 10.33
N HIS A 41 -7.60 4.92 11.09
CA HIS A 41 -8.15 5.00 12.43
C HIS A 41 -7.12 5.49 13.47
N LEU A 42 -5.92 4.92 13.47
CA LEU A 42 -4.85 5.22 14.44
C LEU A 42 -4.28 6.63 14.23
N THR A 43 -4.21 7.10 12.99
CA THR A 43 -3.67 8.43 12.66
C THR A 43 -4.76 9.48 12.46
N LEU A 44 -5.99 9.23 12.91
CA LEU A 44 -7.13 10.13 12.65
C LEU A 44 -6.86 11.56 13.11
N ALA A 45 -6.31 11.72 14.33
CA ALA A 45 -5.97 13.03 14.90
C ALA A 45 -4.67 13.62 14.32
N LYS A 46 -3.74 12.77 13.88
CA LYS A 46 -2.40 13.15 13.42
C LYS A 46 -1.99 12.36 12.18
N PRO A 47 -2.60 12.63 11.01
CA PRO A 47 -2.37 11.87 9.80
C PRO A 47 -0.93 12.05 9.29
N LEU A 48 -0.32 11.01 8.74
CA LEU A 48 1.02 11.12 8.14
C LEU A 48 0.94 11.48 6.65
N TRP A 49 -0.04 10.90 5.96
CA TRP A 49 -0.39 11.19 4.58
C TRP A 49 -1.90 11.04 4.40
N LEU A 50 -2.45 11.75 3.41
CA LEU A 50 -3.87 11.67 3.07
C LEU A 50 -4.06 11.76 1.56
N PHE A 51 -5.07 11.07 1.02
CA PHE A 51 -5.58 11.42 -0.30
C PHE A 51 -6.30 12.77 -0.26
N THR A 52 -5.91 13.64 -1.18
CA THR A 52 -6.49 14.98 -1.37
C THR A 52 -7.11 15.06 -2.75
N THR A 53 -8.18 14.30 -2.99
CA THR A 53 -8.85 14.36 -4.31
C THR A 53 -9.73 15.60 -4.44
N PRO A 54 -9.63 16.35 -5.55
CA PRO A 54 -10.54 17.48 -5.82
C PRO A 54 -11.94 17.00 -6.25
N ILE A 55 -12.04 15.80 -6.83
CA ILE A 55 -13.27 15.28 -7.45
C ILE A 55 -14.06 14.35 -6.50
N LEU A 56 -13.36 13.55 -5.71
CA LEU A 56 -13.96 12.53 -4.85
C LEU A 56 -13.84 12.91 -3.37
N PRO A 57 -14.85 12.61 -2.54
CA PRO A 57 -14.69 12.65 -1.09
C PRO A 57 -13.53 11.74 -0.67
N ARG A 58 -12.72 12.19 0.30
CA ARG A 58 -11.55 11.45 0.77
C ARG A 58 -11.90 10.02 1.17
N GLN A 59 -12.96 9.84 1.96
CA GLN A 59 -13.39 8.54 2.46
C GLN A 59 -13.68 7.58 1.30
N LEU A 60 -14.31 8.08 0.24
CA LEU A 60 -14.58 7.28 -0.95
C LEU A 60 -13.29 6.93 -1.69
N ALA A 61 -12.36 7.88 -1.81
CA ALA A 61 -11.04 7.61 -2.41
C ALA A 61 -10.25 6.53 -1.64
N GLU A 62 -10.29 6.54 -0.30
CA GLU A 62 -9.66 5.51 0.55
C GLU A 62 -10.33 4.14 0.38
N ILE A 63 -11.66 4.10 0.32
CA ILE A 63 -12.43 2.86 0.09
C ILE A 63 -12.11 2.30 -1.29
N MET A 64 -12.10 3.15 -2.34
CA MET A 64 -11.76 2.70 -3.70
C MET A 64 -10.30 2.23 -3.79
N MET A 65 -9.36 2.92 -3.13
CA MET A 65 -7.98 2.44 -3.06
C MET A 65 -7.92 1.05 -2.42
N SER A 66 -8.61 0.87 -1.29
CA SER A 66 -8.57 -0.37 -0.51
C SER A 66 -9.28 -1.54 -1.21
N LEU A 67 -10.47 -1.32 -1.78
CA LEU A 67 -11.32 -2.38 -2.33
C LEU A 67 -11.13 -2.63 -3.82
N LEU A 68 -10.60 -1.67 -4.57
CA LEU A 68 -10.43 -1.77 -6.02
C LEU A 68 -8.96 -1.78 -6.42
N MET A 69 -8.15 -0.84 -5.92
CA MET A 69 -6.75 -0.74 -6.37
C MET A 69 -5.83 -1.79 -5.74
N PHE A 70 -5.88 -2.00 -4.42
CA PHE A 70 -5.07 -3.03 -3.75
C PHE A 70 -5.23 -4.44 -4.34
N PRO A 71 -6.45 -4.97 -4.60
CA PRO A 71 -6.58 -6.29 -5.20
C PRO A 71 -6.01 -6.31 -6.62
N CYS A 72 -6.16 -5.24 -7.41
CA CYS A 72 -5.55 -5.13 -8.73
C CYS A 72 -4.01 -5.22 -8.64
N PHE A 73 -3.41 -4.47 -7.73
CA PHE A 73 -1.97 -4.52 -7.52
C PHE A 73 -1.49 -5.90 -7.06
N LEU A 74 -2.22 -6.56 -6.15
CA LEU A 74 -1.88 -7.92 -5.72
C LEU A 74 -1.99 -8.95 -6.83
N LEU A 75 -3.02 -8.84 -7.68
CA LEU A 75 -3.22 -9.71 -8.85
C LEU A 75 -2.12 -9.53 -9.91
N LEU A 76 -1.43 -8.40 -9.92
CA LEU A 76 -0.28 -8.17 -10.79
C LEU A 76 1.05 -8.56 -10.12
N PHE A 77 1.17 -8.30 -8.81
CA PHE A 77 2.41 -8.46 -8.04
C PHE A 77 2.68 -9.90 -7.62
N LEU A 78 1.76 -10.54 -6.89
CA LEU A 78 2.00 -11.85 -6.28
C LEU A 78 2.23 -13.00 -7.29
N PRO A 79 1.49 -13.10 -8.42
CA PRO A 79 1.67 -14.21 -9.36
C PRO A 79 3.04 -14.21 -10.03
N HIS A 80 3.63 -13.03 -10.22
CA HIS A 80 4.89 -12.85 -10.93
C HIS A 80 6.09 -12.73 -9.98
N PHE A 81 5.87 -12.87 -8.66
CA PHE A 81 6.95 -12.80 -7.70
C PHE A 81 7.95 -13.96 -7.87
N PRO A 82 9.26 -13.70 -8.06
CA PRO A 82 10.24 -14.75 -8.31
C PRO A 82 10.35 -15.78 -7.19
N GLN A 83 10.27 -17.07 -7.52
CA GLN A 83 10.39 -18.15 -6.53
C GLN A 83 11.84 -18.38 -6.08
N LYS A 84 12.81 -18.24 -7.00
CA LYS A 84 14.24 -18.51 -6.78
C LYS A 84 15.10 -17.27 -7.08
N GLY A 85 16.25 -17.19 -6.42
CA GLY A 85 17.25 -16.14 -6.62
C GLY A 85 16.96 -14.87 -5.81
N THR A 86 17.81 -14.61 -4.81
CA THR A 86 17.67 -13.45 -3.90
C THR A 86 17.76 -12.12 -4.64
N LEU A 87 18.67 -12.02 -5.62
CA LEU A 87 18.80 -10.84 -6.47
C LEU A 87 17.53 -10.59 -7.31
N LYS A 88 16.92 -11.64 -7.88
CA LYS A 88 15.68 -11.50 -8.66
C LYS A 88 14.52 -11.04 -7.78
N LYS A 89 14.38 -11.61 -6.58
CA LYS A 89 13.36 -11.19 -5.59
C LYS A 89 13.53 -9.72 -5.19
N THR A 90 14.75 -9.33 -4.88
CA THR A 90 15.08 -7.96 -4.45
C THR A 90 14.84 -6.97 -5.59
N GLY A 91 15.34 -7.27 -6.79
CA GLY A 91 15.10 -6.44 -7.99
C GLY A 91 13.63 -6.30 -8.32
N TYR A 92 12.83 -7.36 -8.17
CA TYR A 92 11.39 -7.32 -8.38
C TYR A 92 10.69 -6.38 -7.38
N ILE A 93 11.03 -6.46 -6.10
CA ILE A 93 10.49 -5.52 -5.08
C ILE A 93 10.90 -4.09 -5.41
N ILE A 94 12.17 -3.85 -5.75
CA ILE A 94 12.68 -2.52 -6.12
C ILE A 94 11.89 -1.92 -7.29
N ILE A 95 11.60 -2.71 -8.33
CA ILE A 95 10.78 -2.25 -9.47
C ILE A 95 9.40 -1.79 -9.00
N TRP A 96 8.72 -2.58 -8.16
CA TRP A 96 7.41 -2.22 -7.62
C TRP A 96 7.45 -0.99 -6.72
N VAL A 97 8.49 -0.84 -5.92
CA VAL A 97 8.75 0.37 -5.12
C VAL A 97 8.89 1.58 -6.03
N PHE A 98 9.65 1.49 -7.11
CA PHE A 98 9.79 2.58 -8.07
C PHE A 98 8.47 2.93 -8.75
N ILE A 99 7.68 1.93 -9.18
CA ILE A 99 6.36 2.15 -9.79
C ILE A 99 5.46 2.91 -8.80
N PHE A 100 5.34 2.44 -7.56
CA PHE A 100 4.49 3.07 -6.55
C PHE A 100 4.97 4.45 -6.15
N SER A 101 6.28 4.62 -5.96
CA SER A 101 6.86 5.92 -5.63
C SER A 101 6.70 6.91 -6.79
N GLY A 102 6.76 6.45 -8.05
CA GLY A 102 6.47 7.27 -9.22
C GLY A 102 4.99 7.70 -9.29
N ILE A 103 4.07 6.77 -9.04
CA ILE A 103 2.63 7.05 -8.93
C ILE A 103 2.36 8.08 -7.82
N GLU A 104 2.97 7.89 -6.66
CA GLU A 104 2.81 8.77 -5.51
C GLU A 104 3.41 10.15 -5.78
N TYR A 105 4.59 10.22 -6.41
CA TYR A 105 5.19 11.48 -6.83
C TYR A 105 4.29 12.24 -7.79
N TRP A 106 3.70 11.55 -8.77
CA TRP A 106 2.71 12.15 -9.66
C TRP A 106 1.50 12.67 -8.89
N ALA A 107 0.96 11.86 -7.97
CA ALA A 107 -0.19 12.24 -7.15
C ALA A 107 0.10 13.47 -6.27
N LEU A 108 1.32 13.61 -5.73
CA LEU A 108 1.76 14.82 -5.03
C LEU A 108 1.77 16.04 -5.95
N LYS A 109 2.30 15.89 -7.18
CA LYS A 109 2.40 17.01 -8.14
C LYS A 109 1.05 17.56 -8.57
N ILE A 110 0.05 16.70 -8.70
CA ILE A 110 -1.33 17.09 -9.04
C ILE A 110 -2.19 17.37 -7.80
N ASN A 111 -1.58 17.44 -6.60
CA ASN A 111 -2.25 17.65 -5.32
C ASN A 111 -3.34 16.61 -4.98
N HIS A 112 -3.26 15.39 -5.53
CA HIS A 112 -4.15 14.26 -5.22
C HIS A 112 -3.72 13.45 -3.99
N PHE A 113 -2.54 13.77 -3.46
CA PHE A 113 -1.96 13.21 -2.26
C PHE A 113 -1.19 14.30 -1.52
N ALA A 114 -1.17 14.24 -0.19
CA ALA A 114 -0.44 15.22 0.62
C ALA A 114 0.18 14.58 1.86
N TYR A 115 1.33 15.12 2.26
CA TYR A 115 2.05 14.72 3.47
C TYR A 115 1.81 15.67 4.62
N PHE A 116 1.80 15.11 5.82
CA PHE A 116 1.52 15.81 7.07
C PHE A 116 2.45 15.30 8.17
N ASN A 117 2.53 16.04 9.28
CA ASN A 117 3.16 15.58 10.52
C ASN A 117 4.58 15.02 10.39
N GLY A 118 5.39 15.64 9.52
CA GLY A 118 6.80 15.28 9.31
C GLY A 118 7.03 14.13 8.33
N TRP A 119 5.98 13.51 7.80
CA TRP A 119 6.11 12.54 6.73
C TRP A 119 6.62 13.20 5.45
N ARG A 120 7.41 12.47 4.67
CA ARG A 120 8.10 12.95 3.47
C ARG A 120 8.18 11.82 2.46
N PHE A 121 8.44 12.18 1.21
CA PHE A 121 8.58 11.22 0.11
C PHE A 121 9.58 10.09 0.40
N THR A 122 10.69 10.37 1.07
CA THR A 122 11.67 9.36 1.45
C THR A 122 11.09 8.29 2.40
N TYR A 123 10.26 8.70 3.37
CA TYR A 123 9.58 7.76 4.26
C TYR A 123 8.57 6.91 3.50
N SER A 124 7.87 7.47 2.50
CA SER A 124 7.00 6.70 1.62
C SER A 124 7.74 5.66 0.80
N VAL A 125 8.89 6.00 0.22
CA VAL A 125 9.71 5.04 -0.54
C VAL A 125 10.13 3.86 0.34
N ILE A 126 10.60 4.16 1.57
CA ILE A 126 10.98 3.13 2.56
C ILE A 126 9.76 2.30 2.97
N PHE A 127 8.61 2.95 3.22
CA PHE A 127 7.37 2.29 3.57
C PHE A 127 6.88 1.37 2.45
N ASN A 128 6.96 1.81 1.19
CA ASN A 128 6.62 0.98 0.02
C ASN A 128 7.52 -0.26 -0.06
N ALA A 129 8.83 -0.11 0.16
CA ALA A 129 9.76 -1.24 0.18
C ALA A 129 9.44 -2.24 1.29
N PHE A 130 9.15 -1.73 2.49
CA PHE A 130 8.69 -2.54 3.60
C PHE A 130 7.35 -3.23 3.29
N MET A 131 6.36 -2.49 2.78
CA MET A 131 5.01 -2.97 2.49
C MET A 131 5.03 -4.09 1.45
N PHE A 132 5.71 -3.93 0.30
CA PHE A 132 5.81 -5.00 -0.69
C PHE A 132 6.51 -6.24 -0.16
N THR A 133 7.54 -6.06 0.66
CA THR A 133 8.22 -7.19 1.33
C THR A 133 7.25 -7.89 2.28
N LEU A 134 6.50 -7.13 3.06
CA LEU A 134 5.53 -7.63 4.03
C LEU A 134 4.37 -8.38 3.36
N LEU A 135 3.88 -7.92 2.20
CA LEU A 135 2.86 -8.64 1.43
C LEU A 135 3.35 -10.03 0.98
N VAL A 136 4.62 -10.14 0.54
CA VAL A 136 5.22 -11.43 0.19
C VAL A 136 5.35 -12.33 1.42
N ILE A 137 5.77 -11.77 2.56
CA ILE A 137 5.85 -12.50 3.82
C ILE A 137 4.47 -12.98 4.23
N HIS A 138 3.44 -12.13 4.14
CA HIS A 138 2.07 -12.49 4.50
C HIS A 138 1.54 -13.62 3.62
N TYR A 139 1.77 -13.55 2.31
CA TYR A 139 1.35 -14.59 1.38
C TYR A 139 1.98 -15.96 1.69
N LYS A 140 3.19 -16.00 2.27
CA LYS A 140 3.91 -17.25 2.60
C LYS A 140 3.72 -17.70 4.06
N SER A 141 3.65 -16.74 4.97
CA SER A 141 3.62 -16.94 6.42
C SER A 141 2.84 -15.79 7.08
N PRO A 142 1.50 -15.87 7.12
CA PRO A 142 0.64 -14.81 7.64
C PRO A 142 0.97 -14.39 9.07
N LEU A 143 1.29 -15.34 9.96
CA LEU A 143 1.58 -15.08 11.36
C LEU A 143 2.79 -14.15 11.54
N TRP A 144 3.87 -14.40 10.81
CA TRP A 144 5.06 -13.54 10.85
C TRP A 144 4.78 -12.14 10.31
N ALA A 145 3.98 -12.03 9.24
CA ALA A 145 3.60 -10.73 8.71
C ALA A 145 2.78 -9.92 9.72
N TRP A 146 1.88 -10.56 10.48
CA TRP A 146 1.14 -9.88 11.55
C TRP A 146 2.07 -9.37 12.67
N LEU A 147 2.99 -10.19 13.16
CA LEU A 147 3.95 -9.78 14.18
C LEU A 147 4.81 -8.60 13.72
N ILE A 148 5.34 -8.67 12.49
CA ILE A 148 6.15 -7.61 11.91
C ILE A 148 5.31 -6.34 11.69
N SER A 149 4.07 -6.46 11.19
CA SER A 149 3.17 -5.32 10.99
C SER A 149 2.86 -4.58 12.30
N ILE A 150 2.55 -5.33 13.36
CA ILE A 150 2.28 -4.78 14.69
C ILE A 150 3.53 -4.06 15.22
N ALA A 151 4.68 -4.73 15.19
CA ALA A 151 5.95 -4.14 15.63
C ALA A 151 6.28 -2.84 14.88
N THR A 152 6.16 -2.83 13.55
CA THR A 152 6.39 -1.64 12.73
C THR A 152 5.39 -0.53 13.03
N THR A 153 4.13 -0.88 13.31
CA THR A 153 3.11 0.11 13.70
C THR A 153 3.53 0.83 14.99
N PHE A 154 3.97 0.11 16.03
CA PHE A 154 4.49 0.72 17.25
C PHE A 154 5.71 1.62 16.99
N VAL A 155 6.64 1.19 16.13
CA VAL A 155 7.81 1.99 15.76
C VAL A 155 7.41 3.28 15.03
N LEU A 156 6.47 3.22 14.09
CA LEU A 156 6.00 4.41 13.37
C LEU A 156 5.22 5.35 14.31
N MET A 157 4.38 4.81 15.18
CA MET A 157 3.63 5.63 16.14
C MET A 157 4.56 6.37 17.11
N THR A 158 5.60 5.71 17.62
CA THR A 158 6.60 6.36 18.49
C THR A 158 7.44 7.38 17.73
N LEU A 159 7.93 7.04 16.53
CA LEU A 159 8.76 7.92 15.71
C LEU A 159 8.04 9.22 15.32
N PHE A 160 6.76 9.13 14.94
CA PHE A 160 5.96 10.28 14.53
C PHE A 160 5.11 10.88 15.66
N GLN A 161 5.27 10.39 16.89
CA GLN A 161 4.53 10.83 18.08
C GLN A 161 3.00 10.82 17.82
N ILE A 162 2.50 9.71 17.30
CA ILE A 162 1.07 9.46 17.12
C ILE A 162 0.49 9.01 18.47
N PRO A 163 -0.60 9.61 18.96
CA PRO A 163 -1.23 9.20 20.22
C PRO A 163 -1.71 7.74 20.16
N PHE A 164 -1.44 6.96 21.21
CA PHE A 164 -1.93 5.58 21.31
C PHE A 164 -3.42 5.49 21.69
N LEU A 165 -3.94 6.56 22.30
CA LEU A 165 -5.34 6.73 22.65
C LEU A 165 -5.77 8.07 22.06
N ASN A 166 -6.89 8.08 21.32
CA ASN A 166 -7.54 9.31 20.91
C ASN A 166 -8.03 10.01 22.19
N GLN A 167 -7.32 11.05 22.63
CA GLN A 167 -7.81 12.01 23.62
C GLN A 167 -8.60 13.10 22.92
#